data_AF-A0AA41BDE1-F1
#
_entry.id   AF-A0AA41BDE1-F1
#
_cell.length_a   1.000
_cell.length_b   1.000
_cell.length_c   1.000
_cell.angle_alpha   90.00
_cell.angle_beta   90.00
_cell.angle_gamma   90.00
#
_symmetry.space_group_name_H-M   'P 1'
#
loop_
_entity.id
_entity.type
_entity.pdbx_description
1 polymer ?
#
loop_
_entity_poly.entity_id
_entity_poly.type
_entity_poly.pdbx_seq_one_letter_code
_entity_poly.pdbx_strand_id
1 'polypeptide(L)' 'MALLPVNELPFGVFCAMDTQWRVGVTGPTGLDYGVLPTVLRLMGVQRSQWPRIWDALRVMERAALEAMHED' A
#
# COMPACT_ATOMS: atom_id res chain seq x y z
N MET A 1 20.59 2.27 0.94
CA MET A 1 20.01 0.91 0.96
C MET A 1 19.08 0.79 -0.23
N ALA A 2 19.31 -0.14 -1.15
CA ALA A 2 18.42 -0.35 -2.30
C ALA A 2 17.35 -1.39 -1.95
N LEU A 3 16.13 -1.22 -2.43
CA LEU A 3 15.11 -2.26 -2.37
C LEU A 3 15.50 -3.42 -3.29
N LEU A 4 15.15 -4.65 -2.91
CA LEU A 4 15.24 -5.76 -3.85
C LEU A 4 14.32 -5.47 -5.05
N PRO A 5 14.71 -5.80 -6.30
CA PRO A 5 13.91 -5.47 -7.49
C PRO A 5 12.45 -5.98 -7.45
N VAL A 6 12.24 -7.10 -6.76
CA VAL A 6 10.92 -7.69 -6.53
C VAL A 6 10.01 -6.82 -5.64
N ASN A 7 10.56 -5.90 -4.86
CA ASN A 7 9.80 -5.06 -3.93
C ASN A 7 9.63 -3.62 -4.41
N GLU A 8 10.35 -3.19 -5.46
CA GLU A 8 10.29 -1.80 -5.96
C GLU A 8 8.88 -1.40 -6.39
N LEU A 9 8.23 -2.21 -7.23
CA LEU A 9 6.89 -1.90 -7.73
C LEU A 9 5.83 -1.92 -6.61
N PRO A 10 5.72 -2.96 -5.76
CA PRO A 10 4.81 -2.92 -4.63
C PRO A 10 5.04 -1.73 -3.68
N PHE A 11 6.31 -1.42 -3.36
CA PHE A 11 6.64 -0.28 -2.51
C PHE A 11 6.24 1.04 -3.14
N GLY A 12 6.50 1.22 -4.45
CA GLY A 12 6.05 2.40 -5.18
C GLY A 12 4.53 2.57 -5.15
N VAL A 13 3.77 1.48 -5.25
CA VAL A 13 2.29 1.52 -5.11
C VAL A 13 1.89 1.88 -3.69
N PHE A 14 2.57 1.35 -2.67
CA PHE A 14 2.33 1.72 -1.28
C PHE A 14 2.55 3.22 -1.05
N CYS A 15 3.65 3.78 -1.54
CA CYS A 15 3.91 5.22 -1.47
C CYS A 15 2.86 6.04 -2.25
N ALA A 16 2.37 5.54 -3.38
CA ALA A 16 1.29 6.22 -4.12
C ALA A 16 -0.05 6.19 -3.36
N MET A 17 -0.22 5.25 -2.42
CA MET A 17 -1.37 5.12 -1.53
C MET A 17 -1.21 5.87 -0.19
N ASP A 18 -0.10 6.57 0.04
CA ASP A 18 0.30 7.13 1.35
C ASP A 18 -0.74 8.05 2.01
N THR A 19 -1.57 8.74 1.20
CA THR A 19 -2.64 9.62 1.70
C THR A 19 -4.01 8.93 1.79
N GLN A 20 -4.13 7.69 1.33
CA GLN A 20 -5.39 6.97 1.15
C GLN A 20 -5.71 6.10 2.37
N TRP A 21 -5.63 6.67 3.56
CA TRP A 21 -6.00 6.00 4.80
C TRP A 21 -7.46 6.23 5.15
N ARG A 22 -8.15 5.16 5.52
CA ARG A 22 -9.38 5.26 6.32
C ARG A 22 -8.98 5.61 7.75
N VAL A 23 -9.63 6.62 8.31
CA VAL A 23 -9.36 7.10 9.67
C VAL A 23 -10.61 6.92 10.52
N GLY A 24 -10.44 6.26 11.67
CA GLY A 24 -11.46 6.12 12.71
C GLY A 24 -11.22 7.06 13.89
N VAL A 25 -11.96 6.86 14.97
CA VAL A 25 -11.87 7.69 16.19
C VAL A 25 -10.46 7.69 16.81
N THR A 26 -9.70 6.61 16.62
CA THR A 26 -8.37 6.41 17.20
C THR A 26 -7.23 6.52 16.18
N GLY A 27 -7.47 7.12 15.01
CA GLY A 27 -6.45 7.26 13.95
C GLY A 27 -6.63 6.32 12.75
N PRO A 28 -5.59 6.11 11.93
CA PRO A 28 -5.64 5.27 10.73
C PRO A 28 -6.04 3.82 11.06
N THR A 29 -6.96 3.24 10.30
CA THR A 29 -7.44 1.86 10.51
C THR A 29 -7.11 0.92 9.36
N GLY A 30 -6.77 1.47 8.18
CA GLY A 30 -6.38 0.72 6.99
C GLY A 30 -6.39 1.58 5.74
N LEU A 31 -5.73 1.12 4.69
CA LEU A 31 -5.74 1.73 3.38
C LEU A 31 -7.11 1.58 2.71
N ASP A 32 -7.49 2.58 1.90
CA ASP A 32 -8.66 2.48 1.06
C ASP A 32 -8.39 1.63 -0.19
N TYR A 33 -8.60 0.33 -0.07
CA TYR A 33 -8.51 -0.58 -1.21
C TYR A 33 -9.51 -0.30 -2.35
N GLY A 34 -10.54 0.51 -2.12
CA GLY A 34 -11.47 0.95 -3.18
C GLY A 34 -10.79 1.82 -4.24
N VAL A 35 -9.75 2.59 -3.87
CA VAL A 35 -9.01 3.44 -4.81
C VAL A 35 -7.80 2.73 -5.43
N LEU A 36 -7.37 1.58 -4.87
CA LEU A 36 -6.21 0.82 -5.33
C LEU A 36 -6.26 0.49 -6.85
N PRO A 37 -7.38 0.01 -7.43
CA PRO A 37 -7.46 -0.22 -8.87
C PRO A 37 -7.21 1.02 -9.72
N THR A 38 -7.54 2.21 -9.22
CA THR A 38 -7.29 3.49 -9.90
C THR A 38 -5.81 3.86 -9.83
N VAL A 39 -5.18 3.74 -8.65
CA VAL A 39 -3.74 3.97 -8.48
C VAL A 39 -2.92 3.03 -9.36
N LEU A 40 -3.24 1.74 -9.38
CA LEU A 40 -2.57 0.75 -10.23
C LEU A 40 -2.68 1.09 -11.72
N ARG A 41 -3.83 1.61 -12.17
CA ARG A 41 -4.03 2.08 -13.54
C ARG A 41 -3.21 3.33 -13.85
N LEU A 42 -3.20 4.32 -12.96
CA LEU A 42 -2.40 5.55 -13.12
C LEU A 42 -0.91 5.27 -13.20
N MET A 43 -0.43 4.26 -12.46
CA MET A 43 0.97 3.82 -12.48
C MET A 43 1.31 2.87 -13.64
N GLY A 44 0.35 2.57 -14.54
CA GLY A 44 0.59 1.67 -15.67
C GLY A 44 0.87 0.21 -15.28
N VAL A 45 0.41 -0.22 -14.10
CA VAL A 45 0.67 -1.57 -13.60
C VAL A 45 -0.18 -2.59 -14.37
N GLN A 46 0.50 -3.57 -14.97
CA GLN A 46 -0.13 -4.69 -15.66
C GLN A 46 -1.06 -5.47 -14.72
N ARG A 47 -2.27 -5.81 -15.17
CA ARG A 47 -3.27 -6.55 -14.37
C ARG A 47 -2.77 -7.88 -13.81
N SER A 48 -1.84 -8.54 -14.50
CA SER A 48 -1.21 -9.78 -14.03
C SER A 48 -0.39 -9.60 -12.75
N GLN A 49 0.08 -8.38 -12.45
CA GLN A 49 0.85 -8.07 -11.25
C GLN A 49 -0.04 -7.69 -10.05
N TRP A 50 -1.33 -7.43 -10.26
CA TRP A 50 -2.21 -6.92 -9.20
C TRP A 50 -2.33 -7.86 -8.00
N PRO A 51 -2.48 -9.20 -8.16
CA PRO A 51 -2.56 -10.11 -7.01
C PRO A 51 -1.31 -10.04 -6.13
N ARG A 52 -0.12 -9.99 -6.73
CA ARG A 52 1.13 -9.88 -6.00
C ARG A 52 1.27 -8.54 -5.26
N ILE A 53 0.86 -7.45 -5.89
CA ILE A 53 0.90 -6.12 -5.25
C ILE A 53 -0.10 -6.05 -4.10
N TRP A 54 -1.29 -6.63 -4.27
CA TRP A 54 -2.27 -6.77 -3.20
C TRP A 54 -1.67 -7.45 -1.98
N ASP A 55 -1.03 -8.61 -2.15
CA ASP A 55 -0.44 -9.35 -1.02
C ASP A 55 0.67 -8.54 -0.33
N ALA A 56 1.52 -7.87 -1.09
CA ALA A 56 2.59 -7.03 -0.56
C ALA A 56 2.05 -5.78 0.18
N LEU A 57 0.99 -5.14 -0.33
CA LEU A 57 0.36 -3.99 0.31
C LEU A 57 -0.17 -4.33 1.70
N ARG A 58 -0.78 -5.50 1.90
CA ARG A 58 -1.27 -5.91 3.23
C ARG A 58 -0.14 -6.08 4.25
N VAL A 59 1.04 -6.50 3.80
CA VAL A 59 2.22 -6.63 4.67
C VAL A 59 2.71 -5.24 5.10
N MET A 60 2.81 -4.30 4.15
CA MET A 60 3.24 -2.93 4.42
C MET A 60 2.20 -2.14 5.23
N GLU A 61 0.90 -2.30 4.94
CA GLU A 61 -0.20 -1.71 5.71
C GLU A 61 -0.13 -2.13 7.17
N ARG A 62 0.03 -3.43 7.44
CA ARG A 62 0.15 -3.93 8.81
C ARG A 62 1.35 -3.34 9.53
N ALA A 63 2.52 -3.33 8.90
CA ALA A 63 3.73 -2.73 9.50
C ALA A 63 3.57 -1.23 9.74
N ALA A 64 2.91 -0.51 8.82
CA ALA A 64 2.63 0.91 8.98
C ALA A 64 1.64 1.18 10.13
N LEU A 65 0.57 0.38 10.25
CA LEU A 65 -0.38 0.48 11.36
C LEU A 65 0.28 0.16 12.71
N GLU A 66 1.15 -0.85 12.76
CA GLU A 66 1.93 -1.16 13.96
C GLU A 66 2.80 0.04 14.38
N ALA A 67 3.49 0.68 13.42
CA ALA A 67 4.31 1.86 13.69
C ALA A 67 3.51 3.14 14.02
N MET A 68 2.34 3.35 13.38
CA MET A 68 1.49 4.52 13.61
C MET A 68 0.76 4.47 14.96
N HIS A 69 0.61 3.27 15.52
CA HIS A 69 0.01 3.04 16.84
C HIS A 69 1.07 2.74 17.92
N GLU A 70 2.35 2.90 17.60
CA GLU A 70 3.43 2.84 18.59
C GLU A 70 3.44 4.17 19.37
N ASP A 71 3.45 4.08 20.70
CA ASP A 71 3.39 5.23 21.64
C ASP A 71 4.72 6.01 21.72
#